data_AF-A0A971TWY2-F1
#
_entry.id   AF-A0A971TWY2-F1
#
_cell.length_a   1.000
_cell.length_b   1.000
_cell.length_c   1.000
_cell.angle_alpha   90.00
_cell.angle_beta   90.00
_cell.angle_gamma   90.00
#
_symmetry.space_group_name_H-M   'P 1'
#
loop_
_entity.id
_entity.type
_entity.pdbx_description
1 polymer ?
#
loop_
_entity_poly.entity_id
_entity_poly.type
_entity_poly.pdbx_seq_one_letter_code
_entity_poly.pdbx_strand_id
1 'polypeptide(L)'
;MQYNYLYKIGNISTKKEIQEGTLMTGNDGIEIALQERVKELNCLYGIARLAERNPDSMEDFLKGLVDFLPQSWRYADVACSRIVFHGEAFESRTFRWSEWRQSAQIRVGDEIAGDVTIGYLEERPAADEGPFLREERALLEDVARRVGEIAIRIMAQQELREHNRQLQEANAALRVILSNIEDEKKRMHENMRLNIDKVIMPILHTLAPAVAKHRRKYLDLLKTSLEEIAAPFIGRLMNHFHSLTPTEVDICNLIRNGLRTKEIAGLRGVSAATVSRHREHIRRKLKITNRQINLTTYLQSLGMPDPR
;
A
#
# COMPACT_ATOMS: atom_id res chain seq x y z
N MET A 1 50.67 2.13 -86.47
CA MET A 1 51.74 1.52 -85.65
C MET A 1 51.03 0.74 -84.54
N GLN A 2 50.53 -0.48 -84.76
CA GLN A 2 51.24 -1.75 -84.92
C GLN A 2 52.33 -1.94 -83.84
N TYR A 3 52.01 -2.73 -82.81
CA TYR A 3 52.74 -3.97 -82.55
C TYR A 3 51.79 -5.00 -81.94
N ASN A 4 51.75 -6.16 -82.57
CA ASN A 4 50.97 -7.35 -82.24
C ASN A 4 51.97 -8.52 -82.26
N TYR A 5 51.98 -9.33 -81.20
CA TYR A 5 52.53 -10.69 -81.14
C TYR A 5 51.58 -11.41 -80.17
N LEU A 6 50.59 -12.19 -80.60
CA LEU A 6 50.68 -13.57 -81.14
C LEU A 6 51.70 -14.43 -80.38
N TYR A 7 51.43 -15.63 -79.86
CA TYR A 7 50.25 -16.47 -79.65
C TYR A 7 50.81 -17.72 -78.94
N LYS A 8 50.11 -18.34 -77.98
CA LYS A 8 50.10 -19.80 -77.91
C LYS A 8 48.80 -20.32 -77.31
N ILE A 9 48.17 -21.13 -78.12
CA ILE A 9 46.86 -21.74 -78.02
C ILE A 9 47.01 -23.06 -77.28
N GLY A 10 46.07 -23.35 -76.38
CA GLY A 10 45.70 -24.68 -75.92
C GLY A 10 44.18 -24.80 -75.94
N ASN A 11 43.63 -25.06 -77.12
CA ASN A 11 42.28 -25.53 -77.45
C ASN A 11 42.03 -26.92 -76.82
N ILE A 12 40.84 -27.48 -76.55
CA ILE A 12 39.42 -27.21 -76.85
C ILE A 12 38.57 -28.27 -76.11
N SER A 13 37.26 -27.99 -75.95
CA SER A 13 36.11 -28.89 -75.68
C SER A 13 35.71 -29.10 -74.22
N THR A 14 34.48 -28.86 -73.75
CA THR A 14 33.18 -28.69 -74.45
C THR A 14 32.10 -28.21 -73.47
N LYS A 15 31.23 -27.30 -73.93
CA LYS A 15 29.79 -27.17 -73.58
C LYS A 15 29.36 -26.99 -72.11
N LYS A 16 29.00 -25.76 -71.73
CA LYS A 16 27.60 -25.32 -71.48
C LYS A 16 27.59 -23.92 -70.85
N GLU A 17 27.26 -22.92 -71.66
CA GLU A 17 26.55 -21.74 -71.16
C GLU A 17 25.09 -22.13 -70.91
N ILE A 18 24.48 -21.48 -69.91
CA ILE A 18 23.04 -21.35 -69.62
C ILE A 18 22.41 -22.48 -68.78
N GLN A 19 21.67 -22.04 -67.73
CA GLN A 19 20.96 -22.76 -66.67
C GLN A 19 21.89 -23.38 -65.60
N GLU A 20 21.80 -23.04 -64.31
CA GLU A 20 20.60 -23.06 -63.48
C GLU A 20 20.67 -22.00 -62.37
N GLY A 21 19.59 -21.23 -62.19
CA GLY A 21 19.32 -20.65 -60.89
C GLY A 21 19.06 -21.79 -59.93
N THR A 22 19.85 -21.86 -58.85
CA THR A 22 19.53 -22.72 -57.72
C THR A 22 18.22 -22.23 -57.12
N LEU A 23 17.14 -22.90 -57.53
CA LEU A 23 15.86 -22.89 -56.84
C LEU A 23 16.15 -23.12 -55.36
N MET A 24 15.97 -22.09 -54.52
CA MET A 24 15.87 -22.31 -53.09
C MET A 24 14.77 -23.34 -52.89
N THR A 25 15.13 -24.52 -52.38
CA THR A 25 14.14 -25.55 -52.13
C THR A 25 13.24 -25.05 -51.02
N GLY A 26 11.94 -25.34 -51.06
CA GLY A 26 11.00 -24.86 -50.04
C GLY A 26 11.40 -25.22 -48.60
N ASN A 27 12.33 -26.17 -48.42
CA ASN A 27 12.86 -26.59 -47.13
C ASN A 27 13.92 -25.63 -46.55
N ASP A 28 14.76 -25.01 -47.39
CA ASP A 28 15.83 -24.11 -46.93
C ASP A 28 15.27 -22.79 -46.37
N GLY A 29 14.21 -22.27 -46.99
CA GLY A 29 13.49 -21.09 -46.49
C GLY A 29 12.75 -21.37 -45.16
N ILE A 30 12.25 -22.59 -44.98
CA ILE A 30 11.61 -23.01 -43.73
C ILE A 30 12.65 -23.13 -42.61
N GLU A 31 13.82 -23.71 -42.89
CA GLU A 31 14.89 -23.87 -41.90
C GLU A 31 15.43 -22.52 -41.42
N ILE A 32 15.62 -21.55 -42.34
CA ILE A 32 16.03 -20.18 -42.00
C ILE A 32 14.95 -19.50 -41.13
N ALA A 33 13.68 -19.56 -41.52
CA ALA A 33 12.59 -18.98 -40.74
C ALA A 33 12.46 -19.59 -39.34
N LEU A 34 12.69 -20.91 -39.22
CA LEU A 34 12.73 -21.62 -37.94
C LEU A 34 13.89 -21.14 -37.07
N GLN A 35 15.09 -20.98 -37.63
CA GLN A 35 16.25 -20.49 -36.89
C GLN A 35 16.03 -19.07 -36.34
N GLU A 36 15.48 -18.16 -37.15
CA GLU A 36 15.16 -16.80 -36.69
C GLU A 36 14.09 -16.82 -35.59
N ARG A 37 13.09 -17.72 -35.67
CA ARG A 37 12.13 -17.89 -34.58
C ARG A 37 12.72 -18.48 -33.30
N VAL A 38 13.67 -19.39 -33.40
CA VAL A 38 14.38 -19.93 -32.23
C VAL A 38 15.19 -18.82 -31.54
N LYS A 39 15.88 -17.96 -32.30
CA LYS A 39 16.61 -16.81 -31.76
C LYS A 39 15.68 -15.85 -31.02
N GLU A 40 14.56 -15.49 -31.65
CA GLU A 40 13.58 -14.59 -31.04
C GLU A 40 13.04 -15.17 -29.73
N LEU A 41 12.60 -16.45 -29.73
CA LEU A 41 12.10 -17.11 -28.53
C LEU A 41 13.14 -17.18 -27.41
N ASN A 42 14.40 -17.49 -27.75
CA ASN A 42 15.48 -17.49 -26.78
C ASN A 42 15.71 -16.10 -26.18
N CYS A 43 15.66 -15.05 -27.00
CA CYS A 43 15.77 -13.67 -26.54
C CYS A 43 14.63 -13.33 -25.56
N LEU A 44 13.39 -13.58 -25.96
CA LEU A 44 12.21 -13.26 -25.16
C LEU A 44 12.17 -14.04 -23.84
N TYR A 45 12.53 -15.32 -23.87
CA TYR A 45 12.64 -16.16 -22.68
C TYR A 45 13.78 -15.69 -21.75
N GLY A 46 14.92 -15.30 -22.33
CA GLY A 46 16.04 -14.73 -21.57
C GLY A 46 15.67 -13.45 -20.84
N ILE A 47 14.93 -12.55 -21.50
CA ILE A 47 14.39 -11.32 -20.90
C ILE A 47 13.48 -11.66 -19.72
N ALA A 48 12.53 -12.58 -19.89
CA ALA A 48 11.62 -12.99 -18.83
C ALA A 48 12.39 -13.56 -17.62
N ARG A 49 13.38 -14.42 -17.87
CA ARG A 49 14.22 -15.02 -16.81
C ARG A 49 15.07 -13.97 -16.08
N LEU A 50 15.59 -12.97 -16.80
CA LEU A 50 16.33 -11.86 -16.19
C LEU A 50 15.41 -10.99 -15.32
N ALA A 51 14.18 -10.74 -15.77
CA ALA A 51 13.19 -9.98 -15.00
C ALA A 51 12.76 -10.73 -13.73
N GLU A 52 12.59 -12.06 -13.80
CA GLU A 52 12.26 -12.91 -12.64
C GLU A 52 13.37 -12.94 -11.59
N ARG A 53 14.64 -12.90 -12.01
CA ARG A 53 15.80 -12.88 -11.11
C ARG A 53 16.00 -11.54 -10.42
N ASN A 54 15.54 -10.46 -11.05
CA ASN A 54 15.69 -9.10 -10.57
C ASN A 54 14.32 -8.45 -10.37
N PRO A 55 13.44 -9.00 -9.51
CA PRO A 55 12.04 -8.57 -9.41
C PRO A 55 11.89 -7.14 -8.87
N ASP A 56 12.95 -6.60 -8.26
CA ASP A 56 12.92 -5.34 -7.51
C ASP A 56 14.00 -4.35 -7.95
N SER A 57 14.79 -4.68 -8.99
CA SER A 57 15.94 -3.89 -9.41
C SER A 57 15.95 -3.77 -10.94
N MET A 58 15.47 -2.62 -11.42
CA MET A 58 15.55 -2.29 -12.84
C MET A 58 17.01 -2.19 -13.28
N GLU A 59 17.88 -1.68 -12.42
CA GLU A 59 19.32 -1.54 -12.69
C GLU A 59 19.98 -2.90 -12.95
N ASP A 60 19.76 -3.90 -12.09
CA ASP A 60 20.36 -5.23 -12.24
C ASP A 60 19.76 -6.00 -13.42
N PHE A 61 18.46 -5.80 -13.67
CA PHE A 61 17.81 -6.30 -14.88
C PHE A 61 18.46 -5.74 -16.15
N LEU A 62 18.65 -4.42 -16.23
CA LEU A 62 19.24 -3.75 -17.38
C LEU A 62 20.71 -4.15 -17.60
N LYS A 63 21.52 -4.24 -16.53
CA LYS A 63 22.90 -4.75 -16.59
C LYS A 63 22.96 -6.17 -17.15
N GLY A 64 22.07 -7.05 -16.70
CA GLY A 64 21.98 -8.42 -17.22
C GLY A 64 21.52 -8.45 -18.68
N LEU A 65 20.60 -7.55 -19.05
CA LEU A 65 20.02 -7.49 -20.38
C LEU A 65 21.05 -7.05 -21.43
N VAL A 66 21.84 -6.01 -21.15
CA VAL A 66 22.83 -5.52 -22.12
C VAL A 66 23.90 -6.56 -22.48
N ASP A 67 24.30 -7.40 -21.51
CA ASP A 67 25.23 -8.51 -21.77
C ASP A 67 24.57 -9.67 -22.53
N PHE A 68 23.24 -9.79 -22.49
CA PHE A 68 22.48 -10.89 -23.08
C PHE A 68 22.05 -10.61 -24.53
N LEU A 69 21.59 -9.39 -24.83
CA LEU A 69 21.02 -9.04 -26.15
C LEU A 69 21.92 -9.41 -27.35
N PRO A 70 23.24 -9.17 -27.35
CA PRO A 70 24.11 -9.47 -28.50
C PRO A 70 23.98 -10.91 -29.03
N GLN A 71 23.68 -11.87 -28.15
CA GLN A 71 23.57 -13.29 -28.50
C GLN A 71 22.38 -13.62 -29.41
N SER A 72 21.41 -12.70 -29.52
CA SER A 72 20.18 -12.88 -30.28
C SER A 72 20.26 -12.29 -31.70
N TRP A 73 21.36 -11.61 -32.03
CA TRP A 73 21.62 -11.05 -33.36
C TRP A 73 22.44 -12.00 -34.23
N ARG A 74 22.33 -11.83 -35.55
CA ARG A 74 22.98 -12.66 -36.58
C ARG A 74 24.49 -12.76 -36.42
N TYR A 75 25.15 -11.64 -36.14
CA TYR A 75 26.60 -11.55 -35.94
C TYR A 75 26.93 -11.32 -34.45
N ALA A 76 26.54 -12.29 -33.61
CA ALA A 76 26.67 -12.20 -32.15
C ALA A 76 28.11 -11.99 -31.64
N ASP A 77 29.11 -12.44 -32.38
CA ASP A 77 30.54 -12.32 -32.09
C ASP A 77 31.04 -10.87 -32.08
N VAL A 78 30.43 -10.02 -32.91
CA VAL A 78 30.77 -8.59 -33.03
C VAL A 78 29.63 -7.68 -32.60
N ALA A 79 28.54 -8.24 -32.09
CA ALA A 79 27.42 -7.48 -31.57
C ALA A 79 27.76 -6.86 -30.20
N CYS A 80 27.30 -5.64 -30.01
CA CYS A 80 27.32 -4.95 -28.72
C CYS A 80 25.98 -4.26 -28.50
N SER A 81 25.67 -3.98 -27.24
CA SER A 81 24.41 -3.33 -26.89
C SER A 81 24.61 -2.22 -25.88
N ARG A 82 23.69 -1.26 -25.91
CA ARG A 82 23.58 -0.19 -24.94
C ARG A 82 22.11 0.08 -24.67
N ILE A 83 21.77 0.28 -23.41
CA ILE A 83 20.46 0.76 -22.99
C ILE A 83 20.65 2.08 -22.26
N VAL A 84 19.94 3.12 -22.67
CA VAL A 84 19.79 4.33 -21.87
C VAL A 84 18.41 4.30 -21.23
N PHE A 85 18.33 4.49 -19.92
CA PHE A 85 17.08 4.48 -19.18
C PHE A 85 17.11 5.58 -18.10
N HIS A 86 16.18 6.53 -18.16
CA HIS A 86 16.12 7.72 -17.29
C HIS A 86 17.46 8.48 -17.18
N GLY A 87 18.24 8.53 -18.27
CA GLY A 87 19.52 9.24 -18.34
C GLY A 87 20.74 8.42 -17.90
N GLU A 88 20.54 7.22 -17.35
CA GLU A 88 21.62 6.29 -17.03
C GLU A 88 21.91 5.37 -18.21
N ALA A 89 23.19 5.13 -18.50
CA ALA A 89 23.62 4.26 -19.58
C ALA A 89 24.14 2.92 -19.05
N PHE A 90 23.61 1.85 -19.61
CA PHE A 90 23.99 0.46 -19.38
C PHE A 90 24.61 -0.06 -20.68
N GLU A 91 25.79 -0.64 -20.60
CA GLU A 91 26.57 -1.03 -21.79
C GLU A 91 27.05 -2.48 -21.65
N SER A 92 27.02 -3.22 -22.76
CA SER A 92 27.60 -4.56 -22.81
C SER A 92 29.12 -4.46 -22.66
N ARG A 93 29.76 -5.52 -22.15
CA ARG A 93 31.23 -5.54 -21.93
C ARG A 93 32.07 -5.13 -23.15
N THR A 94 31.59 -5.40 -24.35
CA THR A 94 32.27 -5.14 -25.63
C THR A 94 31.87 -3.82 -26.29
N PHE A 95 31.05 -2.99 -25.64
CA PHE A 95 30.45 -1.82 -26.25
C PHE A 95 31.47 -0.79 -26.75
N ARG A 96 31.28 -0.38 -28.01
CA ARG A 96 31.93 0.77 -28.64
C ARG A 96 30.96 1.37 -29.64
N TRP A 97 31.01 2.69 -29.83
CA TRP A 97 30.25 3.32 -30.90
C TRP A 97 30.75 2.87 -32.27
N SER A 98 29.81 2.50 -33.13
CA SER A 98 30.05 2.19 -34.53
C SER A 98 28.98 2.84 -35.40
N GLU A 99 29.26 2.90 -36.71
CA GLU A 99 28.32 3.41 -37.71
C GLU A 99 27.20 2.40 -38.00
N TRP A 100 27.44 1.11 -37.72
CA TRP A 100 26.51 0.02 -37.92
C TRP A 100 25.68 -0.23 -36.66
N ARG A 101 24.62 0.54 -36.48
CA ARG A 101 23.75 0.46 -35.30
C ARG A 101 22.27 0.69 -35.63
N GLN A 102 21.41 0.09 -34.82
CA GLN A 102 19.97 0.32 -34.80
C GLN A 102 19.51 0.61 -33.36
N SER A 103 18.46 1.43 -33.22
CA SER A 103 17.94 1.87 -31.92
C SER A 103 16.42 1.84 -31.89
N ALA A 104 15.85 1.47 -30.75
CA ALA A 104 14.41 1.51 -30.47
C ALA A 104 14.12 2.24 -29.16
N GLN A 105 13.04 3.03 -29.14
CA GLN A 105 12.64 3.80 -27.95
C GLN A 105 11.99 2.92 -26.89
N ILE A 106 12.43 3.05 -25.65
CA ILE A 106 11.76 2.48 -24.48
C ILE A 106 10.68 3.44 -24.03
N ARG A 107 9.45 2.95 -23.91
CA ARG A 107 8.32 3.71 -23.40
C ARG A 107 7.81 3.11 -22.09
N VAL A 108 7.61 3.97 -21.10
CA VAL A 108 7.02 3.62 -19.81
C VAL A 108 5.71 4.38 -19.72
N GLY A 109 4.60 3.67 -19.92
CA GLY A 109 3.31 4.32 -20.19
C GLY A 109 3.38 5.12 -21.49
N ASP A 110 3.04 6.41 -21.40
CA ASP A 110 3.05 7.33 -22.55
C ASP A 110 4.38 8.09 -22.71
N GLU A 111 5.31 7.95 -21.77
CA GLU A 111 6.57 8.70 -21.75
C GLU A 111 7.73 7.91 -22.36
N ILE A 112 8.60 8.60 -23.09
CA ILE A 112 9.86 8.03 -23.58
C ILE A 112 10.85 8.04 -22.41
N ALA A 113 11.13 6.86 -21.86
CA ALA A 113 12.04 6.68 -20.74
C ALA A 113 13.48 6.45 -21.19
N GLY A 114 13.72 6.14 -22.47
CA GLY A 114 15.06 5.95 -23.01
C GLY A 114 15.08 5.17 -24.32
N ASP A 115 16.17 4.45 -24.58
CA ASP A 115 16.37 3.67 -25.81
C ASP A 115 17.21 2.41 -25.59
N VAL A 116 16.95 1.39 -26.40
CA VAL A 116 17.80 0.20 -26.57
C VAL A 116 18.51 0.34 -27.92
N THR A 117 19.82 0.20 -27.92
CA THR A 117 20.68 0.28 -29.09
C THR A 117 21.49 -1.01 -29.25
N ILE A 118 21.53 -1.54 -30.47
CA ILE A 118 22.40 -2.65 -30.88
C ILE A 118 23.32 -2.18 -32.00
N GLY A 119 24.59 -2.55 -31.93
CA GLY A 119 25.57 -2.24 -32.96
C GLY A 119 26.51 -3.39 -33.26
N TYR A 120 27.07 -3.42 -34.47
CA TYR A 120 28.20 -4.30 -34.82
C TYR A 120 29.51 -3.52 -34.77
N LEU A 121 30.57 -4.14 -34.25
CA LEU A 121 31.89 -3.53 -34.10
C LEU A 121 32.69 -3.47 -35.41
N GLU A 122 32.25 -4.21 -36.42
CA GLU A 122 32.92 -4.38 -37.72
C GLU A 122 31.89 -4.33 -38.86
N GLU A 123 32.34 -3.98 -40.06
CA GLU A 123 31.49 -3.96 -41.24
C GLU A 123 30.93 -5.34 -41.56
N ARG A 124 29.64 -5.41 -41.89
CA ARG A 124 28.95 -6.65 -42.25
C ARG A 124 28.16 -6.45 -43.55
N PRO A 125 27.86 -7.53 -44.29
CA PRO A 125 27.07 -7.45 -45.51
C PRO A 125 25.76 -6.72 -45.29
N ALA A 126 25.40 -5.83 -46.23
CA ALA A 126 24.14 -5.12 -46.19
C ALA A 126 22.94 -6.08 -46.26
N ALA A 127 21.90 -5.73 -45.53
CA ALA A 127 20.62 -6.41 -45.39
C ALA A 127 19.49 -5.38 -45.55
N ASP A 128 18.56 -5.29 -44.58
CA ASP A 128 17.38 -4.41 -44.65
C ASP A 128 17.65 -3.01 -44.05
N GLU A 129 18.29 -2.93 -42.88
CA GLU A 129 18.68 -1.69 -42.20
C GLU A 129 20.20 -1.71 -41.97
N GLY A 130 20.97 -1.21 -42.93
CA GLY A 130 22.43 -1.41 -42.90
C GLY A 130 22.74 -2.92 -42.90
N PRO A 131 23.49 -3.46 -41.93
CA PRO A 131 23.73 -4.91 -41.82
C PRO A 131 22.65 -5.70 -41.06
N PHE A 132 21.55 -5.06 -40.62
CA PHE A 132 20.50 -5.69 -39.82
C PHE A 132 19.33 -6.19 -40.66
N LEU A 133 18.75 -7.32 -40.26
CA LEU A 133 17.55 -7.90 -40.86
C LEU A 133 16.27 -7.21 -40.34
N ARG A 134 15.20 -7.22 -41.13
CA ARG A 134 13.88 -6.71 -40.70
C ARG A 134 13.37 -7.42 -39.44
N GLU A 135 13.64 -8.72 -39.30
CA GLU A 135 13.29 -9.52 -38.12
C GLU A 135 14.06 -9.06 -36.87
N GLU A 136 15.31 -8.66 -37.02
CA GLU A 136 16.13 -8.10 -35.92
C GLU A 136 15.65 -6.71 -35.50
N ARG A 137 15.15 -5.92 -36.44
CA ARG A 137 14.49 -4.65 -36.14
C ARG A 137 13.21 -4.88 -35.32
N ALA A 138 12.37 -5.81 -35.76
CA ALA A 138 11.15 -6.18 -35.02
C ALA A 138 11.47 -6.73 -33.62
N LEU A 139 12.51 -7.57 -33.50
CA LEU A 139 12.98 -8.05 -32.21
C LEU A 139 13.40 -6.88 -31.30
N LEU A 140 14.17 -5.91 -31.79
CA LEU A 140 14.60 -4.75 -30.99
C LEU A 140 13.42 -3.92 -30.46
N GLU A 141 12.40 -3.71 -31.28
CA GLU A 141 11.16 -3.02 -30.90
C GLU A 141 10.41 -3.79 -29.80
N ASP A 142 10.34 -5.12 -29.93
CA ASP A 142 9.76 -5.98 -28.91
C ASP A 142 10.56 -6.00 -27.60
N VAL A 143 11.90 -5.94 -27.67
CA VAL A 143 12.76 -5.77 -26.50
C VAL A 143 12.44 -4.45 -25.81
N ALA A 144 12.44 -3.34 -26.54
CA ALA A 144 12.21 -2.01 -25.97
C ALA A 144 10.83 -1.90 -25.30
N ARG A 145 9.79 -2.48 -25.93
CA ARG A 145 8.45 -2.58 -25.35
C ARG A 145 8.43 -3.39 -24.04
N ARG A 146 9.06 -4.56 -24.02
CA ARG A 146 9.12 -5.42 -22.82
C ARG A 146 9.91 -4.79 -21.68
N VAL A 147 10.99 -4.08 -21.98
CA VAL A 147 11.75 -3.31 -20.98
C VAL A 147 10.83 -2.28 -20.32
N GLY A 148 10.00 -1.58 -21.12
CA GLY A 148 8.98 -0.67 -20.60
C GLY A 148 7.96 -1.34 -19.69
N GLU A 149 7.39 -2.47 -20.11
CA GLU A 149 6.42 -3.25 -19.31
C GLU A 149 7.02 -3.74 -17.98
N ILE A 150 8.27 -4.21 -18.01
CA ILE A 150 9.00 -4.66 -16.81
C ILE A 150 9.29 -3.48 -15.88
N ALA A 151 9.66 -2.31 -16.42
CA ALA A 151 9.88 -1.11 -15.63
C ALA A 151 8.62 -0.71 -14.84
N ILE A 152 7.45 -0.65 -15.51
CA ILE A 152 6.16 -0.35 -14.86
C ILE A 152 5.92 -1.32 -13.70
N ARG A 153 6.13 -2.61 -13.93
CA ARG A 153 5.93 -3.65 -12.91
C ARG A 153 6.87 -3.45 -11.73
N ILE A 154 8.17 -3.27 -11.94
CA ILE A 154 9.17 -3.12 -10.87
C ILE A 154 8.86 -1.86 -10.04
N MET A 155 8.57 -0.73 -10.69
CA MET A 155 8.23 0.53 -10.03
C MET A 155 6.98 0.40 -9.15
N ALA A 156 5.91 -0.21 -9.69
CA ALA A 156 4.68 -0.44 -8.93
C ALA A 156 4.90 -1.37 -7.72
N GLN A 157 5.77 -2.38 -7.85
CA GLN A 157 6.11 -3.27 -6.74
C GLN A 157 6.92 -2.55 -5.66
N GLN A 158 7.83 -1.65 -6.03
CA GLN A 158 8.60 -0.85 -5.08
C GLN A 158 7.71 0.15 -4.31
N GLU A 159 6.83 0.86 -5.02
CA GLU A 159 5.89 1.81 -4.40
C GLU A 159 4.95 1.12 -3.42
N LEU A 160 4.39 -0.03 -3.79
CA LEU A 160 3.54 -0.83 -2.91
C LEU A 160 4.27 -1.28 -1.64
N ARG A 161 5.55 -1.67 -1.75
CA ARG A 161 6.35 -2.08 -0.59
C ARG A 161 6.62 -0.92 0.35
N GLU A 162 6.95 0.25 -0.20
CA GLU A 162 7.20 1.44 0.60
C GLU A 162 5.93 1.89 1.34
N HIS A 163 4.77 1.90 0.67
CA HIS A 163 3.50 2.20 1.32
C HIS A 163 3.14 1.20 2.42
N ASN A 164 3.36 -0.09 2.19
CA ASN A 164 3.14 -1.11 3.23
C ASN A 164 4.06 -0.91 4.44
N ARG A 165 5.33 -0.56 4.22
CA ARG A 165 6.28 -0.25 5.28
C ARG A 165 5.81 0.94 6.12
N GLN A 166 5.43 2.04 5.47
CA GLN A 166 4.91 3.24 6.14
C GLN A 166 3.64 2.94 6.94
N LEU A 167 2.71 2.15 6.39
CA LEU A 167 1.49 1.74 7.08
C LEU A 167 1.79 0.88 8.31
N GLN A 168 2.76 -0.03 8.21
CA GLN A 168 3.18 -0.87 9.32
C GLN A 168 3.81 -0.06 10.45
N GLU A 169 4.65 0.92 10.12
CA GLU A 169 5.25 1.84 11.09
C GLU A 169 4.19 2.71 11.79
N ALA A 170 3.26 3.29 11.03
CA ALA A 170 2.16 4.07 11.58
C ALA A 170 1.26 3.26 12.53
N ASN A 171 0.94 2.01 12.14
CA ASN A 171 0.16 1.10 12.99
C ASN A 171 0.91 0.72 14.28
N ALA A 172 2.22 0.51 14.21
CA ALA A 172 3.04 0.23 15.39
C ALA A 172 3.05 1.43 16.36
N ALA A 173 3.25 2.65 15.85
CA ALA A 173 3.20 3.87 16.65
C ALA A 173 1.83 4.08 17.31
N LEU A 174 0.74 3.85 16.55
CA LEU A 174 -0.63 3.95 17.08
C LEU A 174 -0.87 2.97 18.23
N ARG A 175 -0.40 1.72 18.13
CA ARG A 175 -0.52 0.72 19.22
C ARG A 175 0.18 1.18 20.50
N VAL A 176 1.38 1.76 20.37
CA VAL A 176 2.12 2.32 21.52
C VAL A 176 1.35 3.48 22.15
N ILE A 177 0.83 4.41 21.34
CA ILE A 177 0.02 5.53 21.83
C ILE A 177 -1.23 5.04 22.55
N LEU A 178 -1.95 4.07 21.97
CA LEU A 178 -3.15 3.48 22.59
C LEU A 178 -2.83 2.84 23.94
N SER A 179 -1.76 2.05 24.02
CA SER A 179 -1.30 1.44 25.28
C SER A 179 -0.99 2.51 26.33
N ASN A 180 -0.29 3.59 25.95
CA ASN A 180 0.02 4.69 26.86
C ASN A 180 -1.24 5.40 27.37
N ILE A 181 -2.23 5.64 26.50
CA ILE A 181 -3.51 6.25 26.88
C ILE A 181 -4.27 5.34 27.85
N GLU A 182 -4.30 4.03 27.59
CA GLU A 182 -4.94 3.05 28.48
C GLU A 182 -4.28 3.03 29.86
N ASP A 183 -2.94 3.04 29.92
CA ASP A 183 -2.17 3.08 31.15
C ASP A 183 -2.35 4.39 31.92
N GLU A 184 -2.31 5.54 31.23
CA GLU A 184 -2.52 6.84 31.85
C GLU A 184 -3.94 6.97 32.41
N LYS A 185 -4.94 6.51 31.65
CA LYS A 185 -6.33 6.45 32.12
C LYS A 185 -6.43 5.57 33.37
N LYS A 186 -5.81 4.40 33.38
CA LYS A 186 -5.82 3.50 34.55
C LYS A 186 -5.19 4.18 35.78
N ARG A 187 -4.02 4.80 35.61
CA ARG A 187 -3.33 5.55 36.68
C ARG A 187 -4.19 6.70 37.22
N MET A 188 -4.87 7.44 36.35
CA MET A 188 -5.77 8.52 36.76
C MET A 188 -6.94 8.00 37.61
N HIS A 189 -7.55 6.86 37.24
CA HIS A 189 -8.61 6.24 38.04
C HIS A 189 -8.08 5.74 39.39
N GLU A 190 -6.90 5.12 39.42
CA GLU A 190 -6.26 4.68 40.67
C GLU A 190 -5.97 5.86 41.61
N ASN A 191 -5.39 6.95 41.08
CA ASN A 191 -5.12 8.17 41.86
C ASN A 191 -6.40 8.81 42.41
N MET A 192 -7.46 8.88 41.60
CA MET A 192 -8.75 9.44 42.02
C MET A 192 -9.37 8.60 43.13
N ARG A 193 -9.31 7.27 43.01
CA ARG A 193 -9.79 6.34 44.02
C ARG A 193 -8.99 6.45 45.32
N LEU A 194 -7.67 6.55 45.25
CA LEU A 194 -6.82 6.77 46.42
C LEU A 194 -7.17 8.08 47.12
N ASN A 195 -7.36 9.17 46.38
CA ASN A 195 -7.77 10.46 46.96
C ASN A 195 -9.13 10.37 47.67
N ILE A 196 -10.11 9.68 47.06
CA ILE A 196 -11.43 9.51 47.67
C ILE A 196 -11.33 8.62 48.91
N ASP A 197 -10.71 7.45 48.82
CA ASP A 197 -10.65 6.48 49.92
C ASP A 197 -9.75 6.93 51.08
N LYS A 198 -8.64 7.63 50.79
CA LYS A 198 -7.62 7.97 51.80
C LYS A 198 -7.70 9.39 52.30
N VAL A 199 -8.34 10.31 51.57
CA VAL A 199 -8.42 11.73 51.98
C VAL A 199 -9.86 12.12 52.26
N ILE A 200 -10.78 11.92 51.31
CA ILE A 200 -12.14 12.44 51.43
C ILE A 200 -13.01 11.58 52.36
N MET A 201 -12.96 10.26 52.23
CA MET A 201 -13.76 9.35 53.04
C MET A 201 -13.49 9.45 54.54
N PRO A 202 -12.23 9.50 55.02
CA PRO A 202 -11.95 9.71 56.43
C PRO A 202 -12.64 10.97 56.99
N ILE A 203 -12.58 12.09 56.26
CA ILE A 203 -13.22 13.36 56.65
C ILE A 203 -14.74 13.17 56.76
N LEU A 204 -15.37 12.49 55.79
CA LEU A 204 -16.81 12.21 55.81
C LEU A 204 -17.21 11.26 56.95
N HIS A 205 -16.36 10.29 57.30
CA HIS A 205 -16.58 9.43 58.46
C HIS A 205 -16.49 10.22 59.77
N THR A 206 -15.55 11.17 59.89
CA THR A 206 -15.44 12.04 61.06
C THR A 206 -16.63 13.00 61.20
N LEU A 207 -17.19 13.48 60.08
CA LEU A 207 -18.35 14.40 60.09
C LEU A 207 -19.69 13.67 60.34
N ALA A 208 -19.80 12.38 60.03
CA ALA A 208 -21.05 11.61 60.10
C ALA A 208 -21.79 11.65 61.47
N PRO A 209 -21.10 11.59 62.62
CA PRO A 209 -21.76 11.68 63.92
C PRO A 209 -22.35 13.06 64.21
N ALA A 210 -21.71 14.13 63.74
CA ALA A 210 -22.08 15.53 64.01
C ALA A 210 -23.28 16.03 63.18
N VAL A 211 -23.66 15.31 62.12
CA VAL A 211 -24.78 15.68 61.25
C VAL A 211 -26.13 15.28 61.86
N ALA A 212 -27.07 16.22 61.91
CA ALA A 212 -28.43 16.00 62.39
C ALA A 212 -29.17 14.88 61.62
N LYS A 213 -30.02 14.11 62.31
CA LYS A 213 -30.65 12.88 61.80
C LYS A 213 -31.43 13.09 60.48
N HIS A 214 -32.09 14.22 60.30
CA HIS A 214 -32.85 14.56 59.08
C HIS A 214 -31.95 14.87 57.86
N ARG A 215 -30.66 15.15 58.06
CA ARG A 215 -29.70 15.45 56.98
C ARG A 215 -28.78 14.28 56.63
N ARG A 216 -28.86 13.15 57.33
CA ARG A 216 -28.00 11.96 57.07
C ARG A 216 -28.11 11.43 55.65
N LYS A 217 -29.33 11.43 55.07
CA LYS A 217 -29.54 11.05 53.66
C LYS A 217 -28.66 11.83 52.67
N TYR A 218 -28.34 13.10 52.96
CA TYR A 218 -27.47 13.92 52.10
C TYR A 218 -26.00 13.50 52.20
N LEU A 219 -25.57 13.12 53.40
CA LEU A 219 -24.22 12.61 53.62
C LEU A 219 -24.03 11.24 52.95
N ASP A 220 -25.04 10.38 53.04
CA ASP A 220 -25.03 9.08 52.37
C ASP A 220 -25.01 9.26 50.84
N LEU A 221 -25.82 10.17 50.30
CA LEU A 221 -25.79 10.52 48.87
C LEU A 221 -24.41 11.03 48.42
N LEU A 222 -23.75 11.87 49.23
CA LEU A 222 -22.42 12.39 48.92
C LEU A 222 -21.37 11.28 48.91
N LYS A 223 -21.40 10.37 49.89
CA LYS A 223 -20.50 9.20 49.93
C LYS A 223 -20.69 8.32 48.69
N THR A 224 -21.93 7.96 48.37
CA THR A 224 -22.25 7.17 47.18
C THR A 224 -21.82 7.90 45.90
N SER A 225 -22.03 9.21 45.80
CA SER A 225 -21.60 9.99 44.63
C SER A 225 -20.09 10.00 44.45
N LEU A 226 -19.31 10.10 45.54
CA LEU A 226 -17.85 10.06 45.50
C LEU A 226 -17.34 8.66 45.13
N GLU A 227 -17.93 7.61 45.69
CA GLU A 227 -17.61 6.22 45.32
C GLU A 227 -17.89 5.96 43.84
N GLU A 228 -18.99 6.51 43.31
CA GLU A 228 -19.31 6.43 41.88
C GLU A 228 -18.29 7.20 41.01
N ILE A 229 -17.80 8.36 41.47
CA ILE A 229 -16.77 9.14 40.79
C ILE A 229 -15.43 8.39 40.73
N ALA A 230 -15.07 7.66 41.79
CA ALA A 230 -13.88 6.80 41.83
C ALA A 230 -14.03 5.49 41.04
N ALA A 231 -15.24 5.12 40.63
CA ALA A 231 -15.48 3.83 39.99
C ALA A 231 -14.92 3.81 38.56
N PRO A 232 -14.31 2.69 38.10
CA PRO A 232 -13.69 2.57 36.78
C PRO A 232 -14.68 2.64 35.58
N PHE A 233 -15.95 2.98 35.80
CA PHE A 233 -17.04 2.77 34.86
C PHE A 233 -17.84 4.01 34.42
N ILE A 234 -17.43 5.23 34.79
CA ILE A 234 -18.13 6.44 34.36
C ILE A 234 -18.19 6.61 32.82
N GLY A 235 -17.35 5.89 32.07
CA GLY A 235 -17.37 5.88 30.60
C GLY A 235 -18.71 5.47 29.96
N ARG A 236 -19.48 4.53 30.55
CA ARG A 236 -20.80 4.15 29.96
C ARG A 236 -21.92 5.11 30.33
N LEU A 237 -21.85 5.71 31.52
CA LEU A 237 -22.77 6.77 31.92
C LEU A 237 -22.56 8.00 31.02
N MET A 238 -21.34 8.56 30.96
CA MET A 238 -21.07 9.77 30.19
C MET A 238 -21.48 9.64 28.71
N ASN A 239 -21.28 8.47 28.10
CA ASN A 239 -21.69 8.22 26.72
C ASN A 239 -23.21 8.35 26.49
N HIS A 240 -24.05 8.03 27.48
CA HIS A 240 -25.51 8.24 27.41
C HIS A 240 -25.93 9.65 27.88
N PHE A 241 -25.14 10.28 28.76
CA PHE A 241 -25.39 11.60 29.32
C PHE A 241 -24.94 12.77 28.41
N HIS A 242 -24.21 12.56 27.32
CA HIS A 242 -23.90 13.63 26.35
C HIS A 242 -25.15 14.33 25.77
N SER A 243 -26.30 13.64 25.76
CA SER A 243 -27.58 14.21 25.29
C SER A 243 -28.35 14.99 26.37
N LEU A 244 -27.95 14.84 27.64
CA LEU A 244 -28.63 15.38 28.80
C LEU A 244 -27.93 16.66 29.28
N THR A 245 -28.74 17.65 29.66
CA THR A 245 -28.25 18.90 30.24
C THR A 245 -27.73 18.65 31.67
N PRO A 246 -26.86 19.52 32.23
CA PRO A 246 -26.36 19.36 33.59
C PRO A 246 -27.47 19.17 34.64
N THR A 247 -28.58 19.88 34.50
CA THR A 247 -29.75 19.74 35.39
C THR A 247 -30.47 18.40 35.21
N GLU A 248 -30.52 17.85 34.01
CA GLU A 248 -31.09 16.53 33.76
C GLU A 248 -30.19 15.40 34.28
N VAL A 249 -28.87 15.57 34.19
CA VAL A 249 -27.86 14.66 34.79
C VAL A 249 -28.05 14.61 36.31
N ASP A 250 -28.15 15.76 36.98
CA ASP A 250 -28.40 15.84 38.42
C ASP A 250 -29.68 15.11 38.83
N ILE A 251 -30.76 15.34 38.09
CA ILE A 251 -32.06 14.71 38.36
C ILE A 251 -32.00 13.20 38.11
N CYS A 252 -31.31 12.75 37.07
CA CYS A 252 -31.03 11.33 36.84
C CYS A 252 -30.32 10.66 38.02
N ASN A 253 -29.29 11.31 38.57
CA ASN A 253 -28.55 10.78 39.72
C ASN A 253 -29.45 10.64 40.96
N LEU A 254 -30.31 11.62 41.22
CA LEU A 254 -31.27 11.55 42.32
C LEU A 254 -32.31 10.43 42.11
N ILE A 255 -32.79 10.25 40.87
CA ILE A 255 -33.76 9.19 40.54
C ILE A 255 -33.14 7.80 40.67
N ARG A 256 -31.88 7.63 40.23
CA ARG A 256 -31.10 6.38 40.31
C ARG A 256 -30.91 5.95 41.76
N ASN A 257 -30.65 6.91 42.65
CA ASN A 257 -30.54 6.70 44.09
C ASN A 257 -31.89 6.48 44.80
N GLY A 258 -32.97 6.29 44.06
CA GLY A 258 -34.28 5.88 44.59
C GLY A 258 -35.14 7.03 45.12
N LEU A 259 -34.77 8.30 44.89
CA LEU A 259 -35.57 9.42 45.37
C LEU A 259 -36.84 9.61 44.54
N ARG A 260 -37.95 9.89 45.24
CA ARG A 260 -39.25 10.16 44.65
C ARG A 260 -39.35 11.61 44.18
N THR A 261 -40.22 11.90 43.22
CA THR A 261 -40.41 13.23 42.63
C THR A 261 -40.61 14.34 43.66
N LYS A 262 -41.37 14.08 44.74
CA LYS A 262 -41.59 15.05 45.83
C LYS A 262 -40.32 15.30 46.67
N GLU A 263 -39.50 14.28 46.88
CA GLU A 263 -38.23 14.39 47.61
C GLU A 263 -37.21 15.19 46.78
N ILE A 264 -37.11 14.89 45.48
CA ILE A 264 -36.26 15.62 44.53
C ILE A 264 -36.67 17.10 44.44
N ALA A 265 -37.98 17.36 44.42
CA ALA A 265 -38.52 18.72 44.39
C ALA A 265 -38.10 19.53 45.64
N GLY A 266 -38.25 18.93 46.82
CA GLY A 266 -37.79 19.53 48.08
C GLY A 266 -36.28 19.75 48.12
N LEU A 267 -35.49 18.81 47.59
CA LEU A 267 -34.03 18.89 47.48
C LEU A 267 -33.55 20.03 46.58
N ARG A 268 -34.23 20.24 45.46
CA ARG A 268 -33.84 21.21 44.43
C ARG A 268 -34.49 22.59 44.62
N GLY A 269 -35.38 22.75 45.61
CA GLY A 269 -36.13 23.98 45.82
C GLY A 269 -37.08 24.33 44.66
N VAL A 270 -37.59 23.32 43.95
CA VAL A 270 -38.50 23.50 42.79
C VAL A 270 -39.80 22.75 43.01
N SER A 271 -40.82 23.04 42.19
CA SER A 271 -42.11 22.34 42.29
C SER A 271 -42.00 20.87 41.83
N ALA A 272 -42.82 19.99 42.40
CA ALA A 272 -42.90 18.59 41.98
C ALA A 272 -43.26 18.43 40.49
N ALA A 273 -44.05 19.35 39.93
CA ALA A 273 -44.37 19.40 38.51
C ALA A 273 -43.13 19.65 37.63
N THR A 274 -42.20 20.49 38.09
CA THR A 274 -40.93 20.78 37.39
C THR A 274 -40.07 19.51 37.30
N VAL A 275 -39.96 18.76 38.39
CA VAL A 275 -39.23 17.49 38.41
C VAL A 275 -39.89 16.45 37.49
N SER A 276 -41.23 16.36 37.49
CA SER A 276 -41.93 15.48 36.55
C SER A 276 -41.63 15.82 35.09
N ARG A 277 -41.53 17.12 34.75
CA ARG A 277 -41.19 17.57 33.39
C ARG A 277 -39.76 17.16 33.00
N HIS A 278 -38.80 17.32 33.91
CA HIS A 278 -37.44 16.83 33.70
C HIS A 278 -37.38 15.30 33.53
N ARG A 279 -38.16 14.53 34.31
CA ARG A 279 -38.26 13.06 34.15
C ARG A 279 -38.74 12.67 32.75
N GLU A 280 -39.70 13.41 32.20
CA GLU A 280 -40.19 13.18 30.84
C GLU A 280 -39.13 13.49 29.78
N HIS A 281 -38.42 14.61 29.93
CA HIS A 281 -37.32 14.97 29.03
C HIS A 281 -36.18 13.95 29.06
N ILE A 282 -35.84 13.47 30.25
CA ILE A 282 -34.87 12.39 30.44
C ILE A 282 -35.33 11.12 29.71
N ARG A 283 -36.59 10.69 29.86
CA ARG A 283 -37.13 9.50 29.16
C ARG A 283 -37.09 9.66 27.64
N ARG A 284 -37.31 10.86 27.12
CA ARG A 284 -37.23 11.17 25.69
C ARG A 284 -35.82 11.07 25.17
N LYS A 285 -34.87 11.71 25.85
CA LYS A 285 -33.46 11.72 25.47
C LYS A 285 -32.79 10.36 25.63
N LEU A 286 -33.22 9.55 26.61
CA LEU A 286 -32.81 8.14 26.78
C LEU A 286 -33.58 7.16 25.88
N LYS A 287 -34.46 7.63 25.00
CA LYS A 287 -35.22 6.81 24.02
C LYS A 287 -36.04 5.67 24.66
N ILE A 288 -36.55 5.89 25.87
CA ILE A 288 -37.45 4.96 26.60
C ILE A 288 -38.88 5.51 26.73
N THR A 289 -39.21 6.54 25.95
CA THR A 289 -40.58 7.05 25.86
C THR A 289 -41.49 5.97 25.30
N ASN A 290 -42.72 5.85 25.84
CA ASN A 290 -43.71 4.83 25.47
C ASN A 290 -43.32 3.37 25.74
N ARG A 291 -42.24 3.11 26.48
CA ARG A 291 -41.91 1.78 26.99
C ARG A 291 -42.40 1.63 28.43
N GLN A 292 -42.95 0.47 28.78
CA GLN A 292 -43.36 0.09 30.15
C GLN A 292 -42.12 -0.21 31.04
N ILE A 293 -41.13 0.68 30.99
CA ILE A 293 -39.87 0.58 31.71
C ILE A 293 -39.84 1.64 32.80
N ASN A 294 -39.60 1.21 34.04
CA ASN A 294 -39.42 2.10 35.17
C ASN A 294 -38.09 2.87 35.02
N LEU A 295 -38.14 4.21 35.10
CA LEU A 295 -36.96 5.07 34.91
C LEU A 295 -35.88 4.79 35.97
N THR A 296 -36.25 4.53 37.22
CA THR A 296 -35.28 4.21 38.29
C THR A 296 -34.58 2.89 38.00
N THR A 297 -35.33 1.83 37.67
CA THR A 297 -34.76 0.51 37.33
C THR A 297 -33.85 0.59 36.10
N TYR A 298 -34.25 1.35 35.08
CA TYR A 298 -33.46 1.56 33.87
C TYR A 298 -32.13 2.28 34.15
N LEU A 299 -32.17 3.35 34.96
CA LEU A 299 -30.98 4.09 35.36
C LEU A 299 -30.05 3.26 36.27
N GLN A 300 -30.59 2.33 37.05
CA GLN A 300 -29.81 1.38 37.85
C GLN A 300 -29.16 0.30 36.97
N SER A 301 -29.86 -0.21 35.95
CA SER A 301 -29.31 -1.22 35.02
C SER A 301 -28.19 -0.68 34.13
N LEU A 302 -28.18 0.63 33.85
CA LEU A 302 -27.10 1.29 33.12
C LEU A 302 -25.76 1.30 33.87
N GLY A 303 -25.76 1.02 35.18
CA GLY A 303 -24.58 1.01 36.05
C GLY A 303 -24.05 -0.38 36.44
N MET A 304 -24.66 -1.49 36.01
CA MET A 304 -24.17 -2.83 36.34
C MET A 304 -23.13 -3.34 35.31
N PRO A 305 -22.12 -4.12 35.74
CA PRO A 305 -21.25 -4.86 34.82
C PRO A 305 -22.10 -5.81 33.97
N ASP A 306 -21.79 -5.92 32.68
CA ASP A 306 -22.35 -6.99 31.83
C ASP A 306 -21.83 -8.32 32.40
N PRO A 307 -22.70 -9.30 32.72
CA PRO A 307 -22.24 -10.62 33.12
C PRO A 307 -21.68 -11.34 31.87
N ARG A 308 -20.41 -11.09 31.58
CA ARG A 308 -19.59 -11.93 30.70
C ARG A 308 -18.60 -12.70 31.54
#